data_AF-A0A2S1QV30-F1
#
_entry.id   AF-A0A2S1QV30-F1
#
_cell.length_a   1.000
_cell.length_b   1.000
_cell.length_c   1.000
_cell.angle_alpha   90.00
_cell.angle_beta   90.00
_cell.angle_gamma   90.00
#
_symmetry.space_group_name_H-M   'P 1'
#
loop_
_entity.id
_entity.type
_entity.pdbx_description
1 polymer ?
#
loop_
_entity_poly.entity_id
_entity_poly.type
_entity_poly.pdbx_seq_one_letter_code
_entity_poly.pdbx_strand_id
1 'polypeptide(L)'
;MNLIEKTVADLMKKFGEGNHKPGSGSAAAFQGMVSAKLISTVISLTTEEKRRKQYGNIFTEILDFQEQIENRIYPSLTRLFQIDSEQFDKTIILRTERDNEEDEIKKNQLRLEALEQLKTSIDIPLEIGLLCKELAEIAAYIFDYGFKAARGDSQVGLSGAVSAISGCISIIRLNVLSYSSDEYQYTKSVVAKVDSLDKVYQELSIVVNARIRVLQDEYDAKVPLFEGINEIIKKYRADKKLKIENCARDLQNLIWANKNLIWKKNTPNDVLEILRPDIIFRQVLGYGYIENGRYAVAYEDGGDVEVAGVIDQPNKLVAVSNNYSDEVRRFTAAHELGHAILHSQPILHRDIPCDSIGIRKSRDYTEVEADKFATYFLMPERIILREFHRIYSVPQFQLNEDLAFKFGGRSTIDLRRECKDRRGLSRKLASAELYNDNYFTSLSKLFGVSIEAMAIRLEELNLVLY
;
A
#
# COMPACT_ATOMS: atom_id res chain seq x y z
N MET A 1 12.88 39.97 -21.99
CA MET A 1 13.65 38.70 -22.04
C MET A 1 12.69 37.60 -21.67
N ASN A 2 12.41 36.63 -22.55
CA ASN A 2 11.48 35.56 -22.24
C ASN A 2 12.13 34.54 -21.30
N LEU A 3 11.63 34.43 -20.07
CA LEU A 3 12.14 33.49 -19.07
C LEU A 3 11.71 32.05 -19.38
N ILE A 4 10.57 31.85 -20.01
CA ILE A 4 10.00 30.54 -20.30
C ILE A 4 10.83 29.77 -21.34
N GLU A 5 11.49 30.48 -22.25
CA GLU A 5 12.33 29.89 -23.30
C GLU A 5 13.73 29.50 -22.80
N LYS A 6 14.06 29.79 -21.54
CA LYS A 6 15.37 29.47 -20.98
C LYS A 6 15.46 28.02 -20.55
N THR A 7 16.67 27.48 -20.63
CA THR A 7 16.95 26.20 -19.98
C THR A 7 16.79 26.34 -18.46
N VAL A 8 16.43 25.25 -17.79
CA VAL A 8 16.35 25.23 -16.33
C VAL A 8 17.70 25.63 -15.70
N ALA A 9 18.83 25.21 -16.30
CA ALA A 9 20.16 25.58 -15.83
C ALA A 9 20.39 27.10 -15.88
N ASP A 10 20.00 27.76 -16.97
CA ASP A 10 20.11 29.22 -17.10
C ASP A 10 19.21 29.95 -16.12
N LEU A 11 18.00 29.44 -15.87
CA LEU A 11 17.08 30.00 -14.88
C LEU A 11 17.65 29.90 -13.46
N MET A 12 18.18 28.74 -13.08
CA MET A 12 18.79 28.54 -11.76
C MET A 12 20.01 29.44 -11.55
N LYS A 13 20.86 29.58 -12.57
CA LYS A 13 21.99 30.52 -12.52
C LYS A 13 21.48 31.93 -12.26
N LYS A 14 20.47 32.38 -13.00
CA LYS A 14 19.88 33.71 -12.86
C LYS A 14 19.26 33.97 -11.49
N PHE A 15 18.59 33.00 -10.88
CA PHE A 15 18.08 33.15 -9.51
C PHE A 15 19.22 33.31 -8.48
N GLY A 16 20.40 32.75 -8.74
CA GLY A 16 21.56 32.81 -7.84
C GLY A 16 22.55 33.94 -8.12
N GLU A 17 22.39 34.71 -9.20
CA GLU A 17 23.33 35.75 -9.63
C GLU A 17 23.31 37.03 -8.76
N GLY A 18 22.36 37.16 -7.82
CA GLY A 18 22.23 38.35 -6.96
C GLY A 18 21.68 39.59 -7.69
N ASN A 19 21.31 39.45 -8.96
CA ASN A 19 20.62 40.49 -9.73
C ASN A 19 19.15 40.58 -9.32
N HIS A 20 18.50 41.71 -9.58
CA HIS A 20 17.07 41.92 -9.28
C HIS A 20 16.11 41.16 -10.21
N LYS A 21 16.61 40.39 -11.18
CA LYS A 21 15.84 39.75 -12.24
C LYS A 21 16.39 38.37 -12.63
N PRO A 22 15.59 37.27 -12.58
CA PRO A 22 14.23 37.18 -12.06
C PRO A 22 14.19 37.26 -10.53
N GLY A 23 13.12 37.89 -10.00
CA GLY A 23 12.96 38.12 -8.57
C GLY A 23 12.27 36.96 -7.84
N SER A 24 12.03 37.16 -6.54
CA SER A 24 11.37 36.18 -5.67
C SER A 24 9.90 35.92 -6.04
N GLY A 25 9.20 36.88 -6.65
CA GLY A 25 7.84 36.67 -7.18
C GLY A 25 7.83 35.68 -8.35
N SER A 26 8.77 35.84 -9.27
CA SER A 26 9.01 34.92 -10.38
C SER A 26 9.37 33.51 -9.85
N ALA A 27 10.18 33.41 -8.80
CA ALA A 27 10.47 32.13 -8.16
C ALA A 27 9.19 31.47 -7.57
N ALA A 28 8.33 32.25 -6.90
CA ALA A 28 7.05 31.74 -6.38
C ALA A 28 6.11 31.27 -7.49
N ALA A 29 5.99 32.02 -8.59
CA ALA A 29 5.21 31.60 -9.76
C ALA A 29 5.75 30.30 -10.38
N PHE A 30 7.06 30.20 -10.57
CA PHE A 30 7.71 29.01 -11.10
C PHE A 30 7.47 27.78 -10.22
N GLN A 31 7.53 27.94 -8.90
CA GLN A 31 7.21 26.89 -7.95
C GLN A 31 5.74 26.43 -8.04
N GLY A 32 4.81 27.37 -8.22
CA GLY A 32 3.41 27.06 -8.53
C GLY A 32 3.24 26.29 -9.84
N MET A 33 3.99 26.66 -10.89
CA MET A 33 3.96 25.97 -12.19
C MET A 33 4.43 24.52 -12.09
N VAL A 34 5.53 24.26 -11.37
CA VAL A 34 6.02 22.90 -11.11
C VAL A 34 4.97 22.10 -10.34
N SER A 35 4.39 22.71 -9.31
CA SER A 35 3.34 22.10 -8.50
C SER A 35 2.13 21.71 -9.36
N ALA A 36 1.67 22.61 -10.25
CA ALA A 36 0.55 22.37 -11.15
C ALA A 36 0.79 21.14 -12.04
N LYS A 37 2.01 21.02 -12.61
CA LYS A 37 2.34 19.89 -13.48
C LYS A 37 2.44 18.57 -12.74
N LEU A 38 2.97 18.55 -11.51
CA LEU A 38 2.96 17.33 -10.68
C LEU A 38 1.53 16.87 -10.39
N ILE A 39 0.62 17.80 -10.05
CA ILE A 39 -0.79 17.46 -9.81
C ILE A 39 -1.46 16.94 -11.09
N SER A 40 -1.26 17.59 -12.24
CA SER A 40 -1.74 17.10 -13.54
C SER A 40 -1.24 15.70 -13.88
N THR A 41 0.01 15.37 -13.55
CA THR A 41 0.56 14.01 -13.73
C THR A 41 -0.19 13.00 -12.89
N VAL A 42 -0.45 13.27 -11.61
CA VAL A 42 -1.20 12.35 -10.75
C VAL A 42 -2.63 12.17 -11.24
N ILE A 43 -3.30 13.25 -11.68
CA ILE A 43 -4.64 13.15 -12.27
C ILE A 43 -4.61 12.25 -13.50
N SER A 44 -3.65 12.46 -14.41
CA SER A 44 -3.48 11.65 -15.63
C SER A 44 -3.26 10.16 -15.31
N LEU A 45 -2.43 9.85 -14.31
CA LEU A 45 -2.21 8.47 -13.84
C LEU A 45 -3.47 7.86 -13.22
N THR A 46 -4.29 8.68 -12.58
CA THR A 46 -5.56 8.27 -11.95
C THR A 46 -6.62 7.96 -13.01
N THR A 47 -6.63 8.68 -14.12
CA THR A 47 -7.62 8.55 -15.21
C THR A 47 -7.25 7.53 -16.30
N GLU A 48 -6.09 6.86 -16.18
CA GLU A 48 -5.70 5.78 -17.10
C GLU A 48 -6.75 4.67 -17.19
N GLU A 49 -6.90 4.10 -18.39
CA GLU A 49 -7.93 3.10 -18.70
C GLU A 49 -7.91 1.90 -17.74
N LYS A 50 -6.72 1.36 -17.47
CA LYS A 50 -6.53 0.22 -16.53
C LYS A 50 -6.98 0.51 -15.10
N ARG A 51 -7.18 1.78 -14.73
CA ARG A 51 -7.55 2.24 -13.39
C ARG A 51 -8.98 2.81 -13.31
N ARG A 52 -9.68 2.98 -14.43
CA ARG A 52 -11.06 3.53 -14.47
C ARG A 52 -12.04 2.86 -13.52
N LYS A 53 -12.00 1.52 -13.42
CA LYS A 53 -12.87 0.77 -12.49
C LYS A 53 -12.62 1.10 -11.02
N GLN A 54 -11.38 1.48 -10.67
CA GLN A 54 -10.99 1.77 -9.29
C GLN A 54 -11.36 3.19 -8.83
N TYR A 55 -11.32 4.17 -9.74
CA TYR A 55 -11.50 5.59 -9.42
C TYR A 55 -12.72 6.23 -10.11
N GLY A 56 -13.62 5.42 -10.68
CA GLY A 56 -14.74 5.92 -11.48
C GLY A 56 -15.70 6.85 -10.72
N ASN A 57 -15.76 6.77 -9.40
CA ASN A 57 -16.63 7.61 -8.56
C ASN A 57 -16.14 9.05 -8.40
N ILE A 58 -14.84 9.32 -8.60
CA ILE A 58 -14.25 10.68 -8.49
C ILE A 58 -13.92 11.28 -9.87
N PHE A 59 -14.22 10.56 -10.95
CA PHE A 59 -13.72 10.85 -12.29
C PHE A 59 -14.13 12.24 -12.81
N THR A 60 -15.39 12.62 -12.61
CA THR A 60 -15.89 13.92 -13.04
C THR A 60 -15.18 15.06 -12.31
N GLU A 61 -14.98 14.93 -11.00
CA GLU A 61 -14.35 15.96 -10.17
C GLU A 61 -12.86 16.14 -10.51
N ILE A 62 -12.11 15.04 -10.68
CA ILE A 62 -10.68 15.14 -11.03
C ILE A 62 -10.46 15.65 -12.46
N LEU A 63 -11.39 15.41 -13.39
CA LEU A 63 -11.31 15.96 -14.75
C LEU A 63 -11.61 17.46 -14.78
N ASP A 64 -12.56 17.93 -13.96
CA ASP A 64 -12.79 19.36 -13.76
C ASP A 64 -11.54 20.04 -13.19
N PHE A 65 -10.91 19.44 -12.17
CA PHE A 65 -9.63 19.95 -11.66
C PHE A 65 -8.53 19.97 -12.71
N GLN A 66 -8.45 18.95 -13.57
CA GLN A 66 -7.49 18.94 -14.68
C GLN A 66 -7.73 20.10 -15.64
N GLU A 67 -8.99 20.37 -15.99
CA GLU A 67 -9.37 21.49 -16.85
C GLU A 67 -9.00 22.83 -16.21
N GLN A 68 -9.30 23.01 -14.93
CA GLN A 68 -8.93 24.21 -14.18
C GLN A 68 -7.41 24.42 -14.14
N ILE A 69 -6.64 23.35 -13.93
CA ILE A 69 -5.17 23.45 -13.89
C ILE A 69 -4.62 23.81 -15.27
N GLU A 70 -5.00 23.08 -16.31
CA GLU A 70 -4.40 23.20 -17.64
C GLU A 70 -4.85 24.45 -18.41
N ASN A 71 -6.11 24.88 -18.24
CA ASN A 71 -6.67 25.98 -19.01
C ASN A 71 -6.67 27.32 -18.26
N ARG A 72 -6.43 27.33 -16.95
CA ARG A 72 -6.47 28.56 -16.14
C ARG A 72 -5.27 28.72 -15.21
N ILE A 73 -5.05 27.81 -14.26
CA ILE A 73 -4.03 28.01 -13.21
C ILE A 73 -2.62 28.03 -13.80
N TYR A 74 -2.24 27.00 -14.56
CA TYR A 74 -0.89 26.89 -15.13
C TYR A 74 -0.58 28.00 -16.14
N PRO A 75 -1.47 28.33 -17.11
CA PRO A 75 -1.25 29.46 -18.01
C PRO A 75 -1.12 30.81 -17.29
N SER A 76 -1.96 31.06 -16.27
CA SER A 76 -1.89 32.31 -15.48
C SER A 76 -0.59 32.42 -14.69
N LEU A 77 -0.14 31.33 -14.04
CA LEU A 77 1.16 31.31 -13.35
C LEU A 77 2.32 31.52 -14.33
N THR A 78 2.24 30.93 -15.53
CA THR A 78 3.23 31.11 -16.61
C THR A 78 3.31 32.58 -17.06
N ARG A 79 2.15 33.24 -17.21
CA ARG A 79 2.09 34.67 -17.51
C ARG A 79 2.69 35.50 -16.37
N LEU A 80 2.31 35.22 -15.13
CA LEU A 80 2.77 35.96 -13.94
C LEU A 80 4.28 35.79 -13.71
N PHE A 81 4.83 34.61 -14.00
CA PHE A 81 6.27 34.35 -13.98
C PHE A 81 7.05 35.33 -14.87
N GLN A 82 6.53 35.61 -16.07
CA GLN A 82 7.15 36.56 -16.98
C GLN A 82 6.91 38.01 -16.54
N ILE A 83 5.67 38.36 -16.20
CA ILE A 83 5.29 39.74 -15.89
C ILE A 83 5.94 40.23 -14.59
N ASP A 84 6.09 39.40 -13.57
CA ASP A 84 6.79 39.75 -12.32
C ASP A 84 8.20 40.28 -12.62
N SER A 85 8.94 39.52 -13.43
CA SER A 85 10.31 39.84 -13.84
C SER A 85 10.42 41.12 -14.67
N GLU A 86 9.40 41.46 -15.44
CA GLU A 86 9.34 42.68 -16.26
C GLU A 86 8.88 43.89 -15.45
N GLN A 87 7.89 43.73 -14.58
CA GLN A 87 7.31 44.81 -13.82
C GLN A 87 8.23 45.27 -12.69
N PHE A 88 8.93 44.35 -12.02
CA PHE A 88 9.88 44.70 -10.98
C PHE A 88 11.11 45.45 -11.55
N ASP A 89 11.53 45.10 -12.78
CA ASP A 89 12.62 45.76 -13.49
C ASP A 89 12.38 47.27 -13.66
N LYS A 90 11.14 47.66 -14.00
CA LYS A 90 10.74 49.07 -14.12
C LYS A 90 10.93 49.84 -12.81
N THR A 91 10.56 49.22 -11.70
CA THR A 91 10.71 49.83 -10.36
C THR A 91 12.20 50.03 -10.02
N ILE A 92 13.06 49.09 -10.38
CA ILE A 92 14.51 49.18 -10.14
C ILE A 92 15.17 50.23 -11.04
N ILE A 93 14.77 50.33 -12.31
CA ILE A 93 15.25 51.37 -13.23
C ILE A 93 14.94 52.76 -12.66
N LEU A 94 13.69 53.01 -12.27
CA LEU A 94 13.27 54.29 -11.69
C LEU A 94 14.00 54.60 -10.37
N ARG A 95 14.26 53.59 -9.53
CA ARG A 95 15.06 53.76 -8.30
C ARG A 95 16.51 54.12 -8.61
N THR A 96 17.09 53.51 -9.64
CA THR A 96 18.46 53.80 -10.09
C THR A 96 18.56 55.19 -10.68
N GLU A 97 17.61 55.60 -11.52
CA GLU A 97 17.52 56.96 -12.07
C GLU A 97 17.37 57.99 -10.95
N ARG A 98 16.50 57.72 -9.96
CA ARG A 98 16.35 58.55 -8.77
C ARG A 98 17.65 58.71 -8.00
N ASP A 99 18.39 57.62 -7.80
CA ASP A 99 19.61 57.64 -6.99
C ASP A 99 20.76 58.40 -7.69
N ASN A 100 20.72 58.49 -9.02
CA ASN A 100 21.67 59.24 -9.84
C ASN A 100 21.24 60.70 -10.15
N GLU A 101 20.00 61.08 -9.85
CA GLU A 101 19.49 62.43 -10.10
C GLU A 101 19.94 63.42 -9.01
N GLU A 102 20.43 64.58 -9.42
CA GLU A 102 20.93 65.64 -8.54
C GLU A 102 19.83 66.66 -8.20
N ASP A 103 18.87 66.89 -9.11
CA ASP A 103 17.75 67.79 -8.86
C ASP A 103 16.75 67.16 -7.89
N GLU A 104 16.62 67.74 -6.69
CA GLU A 104 15.75 67.23 -5.62
C GLU A 104 14.26 67.13 -6.01
N ILE A 105 13.77 68.00 -6.91
CA ILE A 105 12.37 67.98 -7.36
C ILE A 105 12.16 66.77 -8.28
N LYS A 106 13.03 66.60 -9.28
CA LYS A 106 12.98 65.43 -10.19
C LYS A 106 13.21 64.12 -9.44
N LYS A 107 14.12 64.11 -8.49
CA LYS A 107 14.37 62.97 -7.61
C LYS A 107 13.11 62.53 -6.86
N ASN A 108 12.35 63.49 -6.32
CA ASN A 108 11.08 63.16 -5.68
C ASN A 108 10.01 62.69 -6.69
N GLN A 109 9.98 63.21 -7.92
CA GLN A 109 9.08 62.72 -8.98
C GLN A 109 9.37 61.26 -9.32
N LEU A 110 10.64 60.91 -9.58
CA LEU A 110 11.07 59.53 -9.85
C LEU A 110 10.75 58.58 -8.68
N ARG A 111 10.86 59.06 -7.44
CA ARG A 111 10.44 58.31 -6.25
C ARG A 111 8.93 57.99 -6.29
N LEU A 112 8.08 58.96 -6.62
CA LEU A 112 6.63 58.76 -6.70
C LEU A 112 6.27 57.82 -7.85
N GLU A 113 6.90 57.95 -9.02
CA GLU A 113 6.71 57.05 -10.15
C GLU A 113 7.13 55.61 -9.82
N ALA A 114 8.26 55.42 -9.12
CA ALA A 114 8.69 54.11 -8.66
C ALA A 114 7.70 53.47 -7.67
N LEU A 115 7.09 54.27 -6.80
CA LEU A 115 6.04 53.80 -5.87
C LEU A 115 4.76 53.41 -6.61
N GLU A 116 4.41 54.10 -7.69
CA GLU A 116 3.25 53.72 -8.52
C GLU A 116 3.52 52.41 -9.28
N GLN A 117 4.72 52.22 -9.83
CA GLN A 117 5.10 50.94 -10.46
C GLN A 117 5.11 49.78 -9.44
N LEU A 118 5.48 50.07 -8.19
CA LEU A 118 5.51 49.08 -7.12
C LEU A 118 4.10 48.58 -6.74
N LYS A 119 3.02 49.36 -6.97
CA LYS A 119 1.65 48.90 -6.75
C LYS A 119 1.32 47.70 -7.64
N THR A 120 1.66 47.78 -8.92
CA THR A 120 1.52 46.66 -9.86
C THR A 120 2.41 45.48 -9.47
N SER A 121 3.63 45.73 -8.97
CA SER A 121 4.52 44.69 -8.44
C SER A 121 3.99 44.02 -7.16
N ILE A 122 3.04 44.63 -6.45
CA ILE A 122 2.35 44.04 -5.30
C ILE A 122 1.18 43.16 -5.76
N ASP A 123 0.45 43.57 -6.80
CA ASP A 123 -0.72 42.84 -7.29
C ASP A 123 -0.34 41.48 -7.90
N ILE A 124 0.83 41.38 -8.54
CA ILE A 124 1.33 40.15 -9.16
C ILE A 124 1.52 39.00 -8.16
N PRO A 125 2.30 39.13 -7.07
CA PRO A 125 2.43 38.08 -6.05
C PRO A 125 1.10 37.80 -5.34
N LEU A 126 0.20 38.77 -5.24
CA LEU A 126 -1.13 38.51 -4.69
C LEU A 126 -1.92 37.55 -5.60
N GLU A 127 -1.91 37.77 -6.92
CA GLU A 127 -2.52 36.86 -7.91
C GLU A 127 -1.87 35.46 -7.87
N ILE A 128 -0.53 35.39 -7.80
CA ILE A 128 0.21 34.13 -7.67
C ILE A 128 -0.23 33.36 -6.41
N GLY A 129 -0.31 34.05 -5.27
CA GLY A 129 -0.73 33.46 -3.99
C GLY A 129 -2.15 32.89 -4.04
N LEU A 130 -3.09 33.59 -4.68
CA LEU A 130 -4.46 33.12 -4.84
C LEU A 130 -4.56 31.89 -5.76
N LEU A 131 -3.84 31.87 -6.88
CA LEU A 131 -3.76 30.70 -7.75
C LEU A 131 -3.13 29.49 -7.04
N CYS A 132 -2.09 29.74 -6.23
CA CYS A 132 -1.45 28.68 -5.44
C CYS A 132 -2.34 28.17 -4.30
N LYS A 133 -3.22 29.01 -3.73
CA LYS A 133 -4.27 28.55 -2.80
C LYS A 133 -5.17 27.52 -3.46
N GLU A 134 -5.74 27.86 -4.61
CA GLU A 134 -6.65 26.95 -5.33
C GLU A 134 -5.94 25.66 -5.74
N LEU A 135 -4.70 25.77 -6.22
CA LEU A 135 -3.89 24.61 -6.55
C LEU A 135 -3.59 23.73 -5.34
N ALA A 136 -3.33 24.31 -4.16
CA ALA A 136 -3.12 23.56 -2.93
C ALA A 136 -4.39 22.82 -2.48
N GLU A 137 -5.57 23.45 -2.62
CA GLU A 137 -6.86 22.80 -2.33
C GLU A 137 -7.09 21.59 -3.24
N ILE A 138 -6.82 21.73 -4.55
CA ILE A 138 -6.88 20.62 -5.51
C ILE A 138 -5.84 19.55 -5.16
N ALA A 139 -4.60 19.94 -4.87
CA ALA A 139 -3.52 19.01 -4.54
C ALA A 139 -3.84 18.17 -3.30
N ALA A 140 -4.47 18.77 -2.28
CA ALA A 140 -4.91 18.07 -1.08
C ALA A 140 -5.96 16.99 -1.40
N TYR A 141 -6.94 17.32 -2.26
CA TYR A 141 -7.93 16.34 -2.73
C TYR A 141 -7.27 15.20 -3.51
N ILE A 142 -6.37 15.52 -4.44
CA ILE A 142 -5.68 14.54 -5.28
C ILE A 142 -4.77 13.63 -4.44
N PHE A 143 -4.17 14.13 -3.35
CA PHE A 143 -3.44 13.29 -2.41
C PHE A 143 -4.33 12.23 -1.76
N ASP A 144 -5.54 12.62 -1.33
CA ASP A 144 -6.45 11.73 -0.59
C ASP A 144 -7.14 10.70 -1.50
N TYR A 145 -7.55 11.13 -2.69
CA TYR A 145 -8.44 10.35 -3.57
C TYR A 145 -7.80 9.89 -4.88
N GLY A 146 -6.71 10.53 -5.31
CA GLY A 146 -6.00 10.17 -6.53
C GLY A 146 -5.22 8.85 -6.44
N PHE A 147 -4.39 8.60 -7.45
CA PHE A 147 -3.63 7.37 -7.53
C PHE A 147 -2.63 7.21 -6.37
N LYS A 148 -2.93 6.31 -5.44
CA LYS A 148 -2.19 6.14 -4.17
C LYS A 148 -0.68 5.96 -4.30
N ALA A 149 -0.19 5.36 -5.39
CA ALA A 149 1.24 5.12 -5.60
C ALA A 149 2.00 6.38 -6.05
N ALA A 150 1.29 7.39 -6.55
CA ALA A 150 1.83 8.69 -6.95
C ALA A 150 1.55 9.80 -5.92
N ARG A 151 1.11 9.44 -4.68
CA ARG A 151 0.87 10.40 -3.59
C ARG A 151 2.10 11.24 -3.24
N GLY A 152 3.31 10.74 -3.49
CA GLY A 152 4.54 11.52 -3.35
C GLY A 152 4.52 12.79 -4.21
N ASP A 153 4.11 12.67 -5.48
CA ASP A 153 4.02 13.80 -6.41
C ASP A 153 2.91 14.78 -5.96
N SER A 154 1.78 14.26 -5.46
CA SER A 154 0.73 15.09 -4.86
C SER A 154 1.22 15.87 -3.65
N GLN A 155 2.02 15.24 -2.78
CA GLN A 155 2.58 15.91 -1.60
C GLN A 155 3.59 16.99 -1.99
N VAL A 156 4.45 16.74 -2.99
CA VAL A 156 5.39 17.75 -3.49
C VAL A 156 4.63 18.93 -4.10
N GLY A 157 3.57 18.67 -4.89
CA GLY A 157 2.72 19.72 -5.45
C GLY A 157 1.99 20.54 -4.38
N LEU A 158 1.42 19.88 -3.37
CA LEU A 158 0.75 20.53 -2.25
C LEU A 158 1.72 21.41 -1.44
N SER A 159 2.85 20.86 -0.99
CA SER A 159 3.87 21.60 -0.24
C SER A 159 4.45 22.76 -1.05
N GLY A 160 4.68 22.53 -2.35
CA GLY A 160 5.19 23.53 -3.29
C GLY A 160 4.23 24.71 -3.43
N ALA A 161 2.94 24.46 -3.64
CA ALA A 161 1.93 25.51 -3.72
C ALA A 161 1.82 26.32 -2.42
N VAL A 162 1.78 25.67 -1.26
CA VAL A 162 1.71 26.34 0.05
C VAL A 162 2.94 27.20 0.33
N SER A 163 4.12 26.72 -0.07
CA SER A 163 5.37 27.46 0.09
C SER A 163 5.43 28.68 -0.85
N ALA A 164 4.85 28.60 -2.06
CA ALA A 164 4.69 29.76 -2.94
C ALA A 164 3.78 30.84 -2.33
N ILE A 165 2.70 30.44 -1.63
CA ILE A 165 1.83 31.38 -0.88
C ILE A 165 2.64 32.12 0.19
N SER A 166 3.42 31.38 1.00
CA SER A 166 4.29 31.97 2.03
C SER A 166 5.29 32.99 1.45
N GLY A 167 5.88 32.67 0.28
CA GLY A 167 6.74 33.57 -0.45
C GLY A 167 6.01 34.86 -0.85
N CYS A 168 4.82 34.73 -1.45
CA CYS A 168 4.01 35.86 -1.88
C CYS A 168 3.62 36.79 -0.71
N ILE A 169 3.20 36.25 0.43
CA ILE A 169 2.89 37.02 1.64
C ILE A 169 4.10 37.88 2.06
N SER A 170 5.29 37.26 2.08
CA SER A 170 6.53 37.93 2.49
C SER A 170 6.92 39.04 1.51
N ILE A 171 6.80 38.77 0.20
CA ILE A 171 7.11 39.74 -0.87
C ILE A 171 6.18 40.95 -0.78
N ILE A 172 4.87 40.72 -0.63
CA ILE A 172 3.89 41.81 -0.56
C ILE A 172 4.14 42.66 0.69
N ARG A 173 4.32 42.03 1.86
CA ARG A 173 4.60 42.75 3.11
C ARG A 173 5.88 43.60 3.00
N LEU A 174 6.94 43.05 2.38
CA LEU A 174 8.17 43.79 2.13
C LEU A 174 7.94 45.02 1.24
N ASN A 175 7.18 44.88 0.16
CA ASN A 175 6.91 45.98 -0.76
C ASN A 175 6.03 47.07 -0.11
N VAL A 176 5.04 46.68 0.71
CA VAL A 176 4.17 47.61 1.45
C VAL A 176 4.96 48.52 2.41
N LEU A 177 6.09 48.07 2.95
CA LEU A 177 6.95 48.89 3.82
C LEU A 177 7.57 50.10 3.11
N SER A 178 7.52 50.16 1.77
CA SER A 178 8.06 51.29 1.00
C SER A 178 7.17 52.54 1.01
N TYR A 179 5.93 52.44 1.52
CA TYR A 179 4.93 53.51 1.48
C TYR A 179 4.84 54.29 2.80
N SER A 180 4.40 55.55 2.69
CA SER A 180 4.21 56.49 3.79
C SER A 180 2.73 56.71 4.10
N SER A 181 2.42 57.55 5.10
CA SER A 181 1.06 57.77 5.62
C SER A 181 0.05 58.33 4.61
N ASP A 182 0.52 58.99 3.56
CA ASP A 182 -0.31 59.49 2.45
C ASP A 182 -0.98 58.36 1.65
N GLU A 183 -0.36 57.18 1.61
CA GLU A 183 -0.87 55.98 0.94
C GLU A 183 -1.50 54.97 1.93
N TYR A 184 -1.83 55.41 3.14
CA TYR A 184 -2.31 54.52 4.21
C TYR A 184 -3.58 53.73 3.83
N GLN A 185 -4.52 54.34 3.09
CA GLN A 185 -5.75 53.63 2.68
C GLN A 185 -5.44 52.51 1.69
N TYR A 186 -4.54 52.76 0.74
CA TYR A 186 -4.08 51.74 -0.21
C TYR A 186 -3.38 50.60 0.53
N THR A 187 -2.38 50.91 1.36
CA THR A 187 -1.61 49.89 2.09
C THR A 187 -2.49 49.09 3.04
N LYS A 188 -3.42 49.74 3.76
CA LYS A 188 -4.42 49.07 4.59
C LYS A 188 -5.27 48.08 3.80
N SER A 189 -5.69 48.44 2.58
CA SER A 189 -6.48 47.56 1.71
C SER A 189 -5.68 46.34 1.24
N VAL A 190 -4.40 46.51 0.89
CA VAL A 190 -3.51 45.41 0.49
C VAL A 190 -3.23 44.49 1.67
N VAL A 191 -2.88 45.05 2.83
CA VAL A 191 -2.59 44.28 4.05
C VAL A 191 -3.78 43.42 4.46
N ALA A 192 -5.01 43.93 4.37
CA ALA A 192 -6.21 43.14 4.65
C ALA A 192 -6.36 41.90 3.74
N LYS A 193 -5.99 42.02 2.46
CA LYS A 193 -5.97 40.87 1.53
C LYS A 193 -4.86 39.88 1.89
N VAL A 194 -3.68 40.38 2.24
CA VAL A 194 -2.55 39.55 2.65
C VAL A 194 -2.83 38.82 3.96
N ASP A 195 -3.46 39.46 4.93
CA ASP A 195 -3.84 38.83 6.20
C ASP A 195 -4.89 37.74 6.00
N SER A 196 -5.77 37.90 5.00
CA SER A 196 -6.70 36.84 4.59
C SER A 196 -5.95 35.67 3.96
N LEU A 197 -4.96 35.93 3.11
CA LEU A 197 -4.10 34.91 2.51
C LEU A 197 -3.21 34.21 3.55
N ASP A 198 -2.74 34.93 4.57
CA ASP A 198 -1.95 34.39 5.69
C ASP A 198 -2.76 33.39 6.51
N LYS A 199 -4.04 33.69 6.81
CA LYS A 199 -4.94 32.72 7.46
C LYS A 199 -5.07 31.43 6.65
N VAL A 200 -5.28 31.56 5.34
CA VAL A 200 -5.34 30.41 4.42
C VAL A 200 -4.02 29.63 4.42
N TYR A 201 -2.87 30.31 4.41
CA TYR A 201 -1.56 29.68 4.49
C TYR A 201 -1.41 28.85 5.78
N GLN A 202 -1.87 29.36 6.93
CA GLN A 202 -1.82 28.62 8.20
C GLN A 202 -2.71 27.37 8.13
N GLU A 203 -3.93 27.48 7.61
CA GLU A 203 -4.85 26.35 7.44
C GLU A 203 -4.27 25.28 6.51
N LEU A 204 -3.75 25.68 5.34
CA LEU A 204 -3.13 24.76 4.39
C LEU A 204 -1.82 24.15 4.93
N SER A 205 -1.07 24.86 5.77
CA SER A 205 0.12 24.31 6.42
C SER A 205 -0.23 23.17 7.38
N ILE A 206 -1.37 23.25 8.07
CA ILE A 206 -1.89 22.13 8.88
C ILE A 206 -2.26 20.95 7.97
N VAL A 207 -2.92 21.21 6.84
CA VAL A 207 -3.30 20.22 5.82
C VAL A 207 -2.07 19.49 5.25
N VAL A 208 -0.99 20.20 4.93
CA VAL A 208 0.30 19.66 4.49
C VAL A 208 0.88 18.72 5.56
N ASN A 209 1.01 19.21 6.79
CA ASN A 209 1.63 18.46 7.89
C ASN A 209 0.83 17.21 8.27
N ALA A 210 -0.49 17.26 8.17
CA ALA A 210 -1.34 16.09 8.38
C ALA A 210 -1.06 14.98 7.35
N ARG A 211 -0.87 15.33 6.06
CA ARG A 211 -0.65 14.36 4.98
C ARG A 211 0.76 13.76 4.99
N ILE A 212 1.75 14.50 5.47
CA ILE A 212 3.07 13.93 5.80
C ILE A 212 2.92 12.82 6.85
N ARG A 213 2.10 13.03 7.88
CA ARG A 213 1.84 12.03 8.92
C ARG A 213 1.05 10.82 8.42
N VAL A 214 0.12 10.97 7.47
CA VAL A 214 -0.64 9.83 6.91
C VAL A 214 0.28 8.72 6.40
N LEU A 215 1.37 9.06 5.71
CA LEU A 215 2.31 8.05 5.21
C LEU A 215 3.10 7.36 6.33
N GLN A 216 3.41 8.11 7.39
CA GLN A 216 4.02 7.56 8.59
C GLN A 216 3.06 6.60 9.31
N ASP A 217 1.82 7.04 9.55
CA ASP A 217 0.79 6.23 10.22
C ASP A 217 0.48 4.95 9.43
N GLU A 218 0.46 5.00 8.09
CA GLU A 218 0.30 3.82 7.22
C GLU A 218 1.47 2.82 7.36
N TYR A 219 2.68 3.30 7.64
CA TYR A 219 3.83 2.45 7.91
C TYR A 219 3.76 1.89 9.33
N ASP A 220 3.51 2.74 10.33
CA ASP A 220 3.43 2.37 11.73
C ASP A 220 2.34 1.31 11.97
N ALA A 221 1.23 1.38 11.23
CA ALA A 221 0.18 0.35 11.24
C ALA A 221 0.66 -1.04 10.78
N LYS A 222 1.75 -1.13 10.00
CA LYS A 222 2.35 -2.41 9.55
C LYS A 222 3.36 -2.99 10.53
N VAL A 223 3.93 -2.15 11.39
CA VAL A 223 5.02 -2.53 12.30
C VAL A 223 4.65 -3.75 13.16
N PRO A 224 3.47 -3.82 13.81
CA PRO A 224 3.11 -4.99 14.63
C PRO A 224 3.09 -6.31 13.86
N LEU A 225 2.65 -6.30 12.60
CA LEU A 225 2.67 -7.47 11.74
C LEU A 225 4.11 -7.88 11.41
N PHE A 226 4.96 -6.92 11.05
CA PHE A 226 6.34 -7.19 10.66
C PHE A 226 7.19 -7.68 11.82
N GLU A 227 7.09 -7.01 12.97
CA GLU A 227 7.76 -7.45 14.20
C GLU A 227 7.27 -8.82 14.64
N GLY A 228 5.95 -9.04 14.66
CA GLY A 228 5.37 -10.32 15.03
C GLY A 228 5.83 -11.49 14.14
N ILE A 229 5.95 -11.28 12.82
CA ILE A 229 6.48 -12.31 11.91
C ILE A 229 7.95 -12.59 12.21
N ASN A 230 8.76 -11.55 12.39
CA ASN A 230 10.18 -11.72 12.70
C ASN A 230 10.38 -12.43 14.05
N GLU A 231 9.56 -12.13 15.04
CA GLU A 231 9.57 -12.82 16.33
C GLU A 231 9.21 -14.30 16.20
N ILE A 232 8.15 -14.63 15.44
CA ILE A 232 7.77 -16.03 15.16
C ILE A 232 8.93 -16.77 14.47
N ILE A 233 9.46 -16.20 13.39
CA ILE A 233 10.56 -16.82 12.63
C ILE A 233 11.77 -17.05 13.54
N LYS A 234 12.18 -16.03 14.30
CA LYS A 234 13.31 -16.12 15.23
C LYS A 234 13.07 -17.17 16.31
N LYS A 235 11.88 -17.20 16.92
CA LYS A 235 11.49 -18.12 17.98
C LYS A 235 11.55 -19.58 17.51
N TYR A 236 10.94 -19.90 16.38
CA TYR A 236 10.80 -21.28 15.93
C TYR A 236 11.99 -21.81 15.11
N ARG A 237 12.82 -20.94 14.52
CA ARG A 237 14.10 -21.36 13.93
C ARG A 237 15.19 -21.65 14.98
N ALA A 238 15.12 -21.00 16.15
CA ALA A 238 16.14 -21.14 17.19
C ALA A 238 15.93 -22.38 18.08
N ASP A 239 14.68 -22.76 18.37
CA ASP A 239 14.37 -23.83 19.32
C ASP A 239 13.74 -25.06 18.65
N LYS A 240 14.57 -26.09 18.46
CA LYS A 240 14.16 -27.40 17.92
C LYS A 240 13.22 -28.20 18.83
N LYS A 241 12.94 -27.75 20.06
CA LYS A 241 12.03 -28.42 21.00
C LYS A 241 10.60 -27.86 20.96
N LEU A 242 10.38 -26.73 20.28
CA LEU A 242 9.05 -26.14 20.20
C LEU A 242 8.11 -26.97 19.33
N LYS A 243 6.85 -27.09 19.75
CA LYS A 243 5.82 -27.79 18.98
C LYS A 243 5.46 -26.96 17.74
N ILE A 244 5.56 -27.57 16.56
CA ILE A 244 5.20 -26.98 15.26
C ILE A 244 3.76 -26.46 15.25
N GLU A 245 2.86 -27.11 15.98
CA GLU A 245 1.47 -26.68 16.13
C GLU A 245 1.34 -25.31 16.78
N ASN A 246 2.23 -24.97 17.72
CA ASN A 246 2.28 -23.63 18.31
C ASN A 246 2.76 -22.61 17.29
N CYS A 247 3.69 -22.97 16.39
CA CYS A 247 4.12 -22.07 15.31
C CYS A 247 2.98 -21.74 14.36
N ALA A 248 2.24 -22.75 13.89
CA ALA A 248 1.08 -22.56 13.04
C ALA A 248 0.01 -21.68 13.73
N ARG A 249 -0.23 -21.92 15.03
CA ARG A 249 -1.18 -21.16 15.84
C ARG A 249 -0.76 -19.71 16.08
N ASP A 250 0.49 -19.47 16.42
CA ASP A 250 1.04 -18.11 16.62
C ASP A 250 0.92 -17.31 15.32
N LEU A 251 1.23 -17.93 14.17
CA LEU A 251 1.02 -17.32 12.86
C LEU A 251 -0.46 -17.00 12.61
N GLN A 252 -1.37 -17.97 12.78
CA GLN A 252 -2.81 -17.75 12.58
C GLN A 252 -3.35 -16.59 13.42
N ASN A 253 -2.95 -16.51 14.70
CA ASN A 253 -3.34 -15.42 15.59
C ASN A 253 -2.82 -14.07 15.10
N LEU A 254 -1.56 -14.01 14.66
CA LEU A 254 -0.97 -12.79 14.11
C LEU A 254 -1.68 -12.33 12.83
N ILE A 255 -1.98 -13.26 11.93
CA ILE A 255 -2.73 -12.99 10.69
C ILE A 255 -4.14 -12.50 11.02
N TRP A 256 -4.82 -13.13 11.98
CA TRP A 256 -6.16 -12.74 12.40
C TRP A 256 -6.19 -11.34 13.00
N ALA A 257 -5.25 -11.02 13.89
CA ALA A 257 -5.14 -9.70 14.52
C ALA A 257 -4.88 -8.59 13.49
N ASN A 258 -4.18 -8.91 12.41
CA ASN A 258 -3.79 -7.96 11.35
C ASN A 258 -4.61 -8.10 10.06
N LYS A 259 -5.77 -8.76 10.10
CA LYS A 259 -6.55 -9.07 8.88
C LYS A 259 -7.00 -7.84 8.08
N ASN A 260 -7.28 -6.72 8.76
CA ASN A 260 -7.66 -5.46 8.10
C ASN A 260 -6.51 -4.86 7.27
N LEU A 261 -5.26 -5.13 7.68
CA LEU A 261 -4.06 -4.68 6.97
C LEU A 261 -3.77 -5.56 5.75
N ILE A 262 -3.91 -6.88 5.93
CA ILE A 262 -3.61 -7.90 4.92
C ILE A 262 -4.68 -7.92 3.81
N TRP A 263 -5.96 -7.84 4.18
CA TRP A 263 -7.09 -7.84 3.26
C TRP A 263 -7.74 -6.45 3.17
N LYS A 264 -7.26 -5.64 2.22
CA LYS A 264 -7.82 -4.31 1.91
C LYS A 264 -9.23 -4.35 1.32
N LYS A 265 -9.63 -5.48 0.72
CA LYS A 265 -10.96 -5.76 0.19
C LYS A 265 -11.38 -7.16 0.65
N ASN A 266 -12.68 -7.37 0.88
CA ASN A 266 -13.23 -8.65 1.33
C ASN A 266 -12.51 -9.18 2.58
N THR A 267 -12.46 -8.38 3.63
CA THR A 267 -11.78 -8.74 4.88
C THR A 267 -12.45 -9.97 5.52
N PRO A 268 -11.66 -11.00 5.91
CA PRO A 268 -12.16 -12.22 6.52
C PRO A 268 -13.00 -12.03 7.78
N ASN A 269 -14.16 -12.68 7.82
CA ASN A 269 -15.07 -12.68 8.97
C ASN A 269 -15.02 -13.99 9.77
N ASP A 270 -14.56 -15.09 9.17
CA ASP A 270 -14.30 -16.36 9.86
C ASP A 270 -12.83 -16.76 9.78
N VAL A 271 -12.36 -17.54 10.77
CA VAL A 271 -10.96 -17.96 10.88
C VAL A 271 -10.55 -18.91 9.73
N LEU A 272 -11.48 -19.64 9.13
CA LEU A 272 -11.18 -20.49 7.96
C LEU A 272 -10.77 -19.67 6.72
N GLU A 273 -11.28 -18.44 6.61
CA GLU A 273 -11.02 -17.56 5.47
C GLU A 273 -9.60 -16.98 5.48
N ILE A 274 -8.93 -16.92 6.64
CA ILE A 274 -7.53 -16.47 6.74
C ILE A 274 -6.51 -17.56 6.38
N LEU A 275 -6.92 -18.82 6.26
CA LEU A 275 -6.04 -19.98 6.00
C LEU A 275 -5.64 -20.06 4.51
N ARG A 276 -5.01 -18.99 4.03
CA ARG A 276 -4.70 -18.72 2.61
C ARG A 276 -3.19 -18.49 2.43
N PRO A 277 -2.41 -19.56 2.20
CA PRO A 277 -0.96 -19.45 2.06
C PRO A 277 -0.53 -18.48 0.96
N ASP A 278 -1.25 -18.46 -0.16
CA ASP A 278 -1.01 -17.56 -1.31
C ASP A 278 -1.04 -16.08 -0.90
N ILE A 279 -2.00 -15.70 -0.04
CA ILE A 279 -2.14 -14.32 0.44
C ILE A 279 -1.06 -14.01 1.47
N ILE A 280 -0.77 -14.95 2.38
CA ILE A 280 0.27 -14.78 3.42
C ILE A 280 1.64 -14.60 2.77
N PHE A 281 1.97 -15.39 1.74
CA PHE A 281 3.22 -15.21 1.00
C PHE A 281 3.34 -13.79 0.43
N ARG A 282 2.32 -13.32 -0.28
CA ARG A 282 2.36 -12.03 -0.98
C ARG A 282 2.30 -10.83 -0.05
N GLN A 283 1.40 -10.86 0.93
CA GLN A 283 1.06 -9.69 1.75
C GLN A 283 1.83 -9.63 3.08
N VAL A 284 2.38 -10.75 3.55
CA VAL A 284 2.98 -10.86 4.88
C VAL A 284 4.47 -11.17 4.78
N LEU A 285 4.85 -12.17 3.97
CA LEU A 285 6.24 -12.61 3.87
C LEU A 285 7.02 -11.95 2.71
N GLY A 286 6.33 -11.24 1.82
CA GLY A 286 6.92 -10.56 0.67
C GLY A 286 7.40 -11.49 -0.44
N TYR A 287 6.83 -12.69 -0.55
CA TYR A 287 7.13 -13.64 -1.62
C TYR A 287 6.25 -13.39 -2.85
N GLY A 288 6.84 -13.52 -4.04
CA GLY A 288 6.10 -13.80 -5.25
C GLY A 288 5.48 -15.20 -5.15
N TYR A 289 4.24 -15.36 -5.60
CA TYR A 289 3.54 -16.66 -5.60
C TYR A 289 2.97 -16.90 -6.99
N ILE A 290 3.45 -17.95 -7.65
CA ILE A 290 3.15 -18.31 -9.04
C ILE A 290 2.38 -19.63 -9.08
N GLU A 291 1.32 -19.66 -9.90
CA GLU A 291 0.55 -20.86 -10.19
C GLU A 291 0.61 -21.14 -11.70
N ASN A 292 1.66 -21.82 -12.15
CA ASN A 292 1.90 -22.11 -13.57
C ASN A 292 2.07 -23.62 -13.80
N GLY A 293 1.77 -24.06 -15.03
CA GLY A 293 1.53 -25.47 -15.31
C GLY A 293 2.74 -26.38 -15.49
N ARG A 294 3.98 -25.88 -15.46
CA ARG A 294 5.19 -26.70 -15.38
C ARG A 294 6.31 -25.90 -14.75
N TYR A 295 6.77 -26.31 -13.58
CA TYR A 295 8.09 -25.92 -13.08
C TYR A 295 8.97 -27.16 -13.20
N ALA A 296 9.77 -27.19 -14.26
CA ALA A 296 10.75 -28.23 -14.49
C ALA A 296 12.07 -27.80 -13.86
N VAL A 297 12.64 -28.64 -13.02
CA VAL A 297 14.01 -28.45 -12.53
C VAL A 297 14.92 -29.29 -13.41
N ALA A 298 15.84 -28.60 -14.10
CA ALA A 298 16.81 -29.23 -15.00
C ALA A 298 17.89 -29.95 -14.18
N TYR A 299 18.08 -31.24 -14.43
CA TYR A 299 19.16 -32.02 -13.82
C TYR A 299 20.44 -31.94 -14.65
N GLU A 300 21.60 -32.12 -14.00
CA GLU A 300 22.91 -32.21 -14.66
C GLU A 300 22.99 -33.35 -15.69
N ASP A 301 22.10 -34.36 -15.60
CA ASP A 301 22.00 -35.51 -16.51
C ASP A 301 20.95 -35.30 -17.65
N GLY A 302 20.38 -34.10 -17.81
CA GLY A 302 19.56 -33.73 -18.96
C GLY A 302 18.08 -34.15 -18.92
N GLY A 303 17.56 -34.54 -17.75
CA GLY A 303 16.12 -34.78 -17.52
C GLY A 303 15.45 -33.65 -16.75
N ASP A 304 14.18 -33.37 -17.08
CA ASP A 304 13.30 -32.46 -16.34
C ASP A 304 12.38 -33.26 -15.42
N VAL A 305 12.40 -33.00 -14.11
CA VAL A 305 11.40 -33.57 -13.17
C VAL A 305 10.37 -32.51 -12.83
N GLU A 306 9.10 -32.88 -12.97
CA GLU A 306 7.97 -32.05 -12.58
C GLU A 306 7.74 -32.15 -11.06
N VAL A 307 7.85 -31.03 -10.37
CA VAL A 307 7.68 -30.92 -8.92
C VAL A 307 6.35 -30.27 -8.56
N ALA A 308 5.73 -30.73 -7.47
CA ALA A 308 4.43 -30.18 -7.02
C ALA A 308 4.55 -28.74 -6.51
N GLY A 309 5.70 -28.38 -5.92
CA GLY A 309 5.99 -27.05 -5.40
C GLY A 309 7.49 -26.80 -5.25
N VAL A 310 7.88 -25.53 -5.31
CA VAL A 310 9.25 -25.05 -5.07
C VAL A 310 9.18 -23.74 -4.29
N ILE A 311 10.07 -23.60 -3.30
CA ILE A 311 10.38 -22.33 -2.66
C ILE A 311 11.85 -21.95 -2.89
N ASP A 312 12.04 -20.75 -3.42
CA ASP A 312 13.32 -20.07 -3.56
C ASP A 312 13.33 -18.91 -2.55
N GLN A 313 14.00 -19.13 -1.42
CA GLN A 313 14.06 -18.15 -0.33
C GLN A 313 14.91 -16.90 -0.70
N PRO A 314 16.08 -17.02 -1.34
CA PRO A 314 16.87 -15.87 -1.80
C PRO A 314 16.11 -14.96 -2.75
N ASN A 315 15.41 -15.52 -3.74
CA ASN A 315 14.64 -14.75 -4.72
C ASN A 315 13.20 -14.43 -4.26
N LYS A 316 12.84 -14.86 -3.04
CA LYS A 316 11.49 -14.68 -2.47
C LYS A 316 10.40 -15.15 -3.43
N LEU A 317 10.54 -16.35 -3.96
CA LEU A 317 9.60 -16.92 -4.92
C LEU A 317 9.06 -18.26 -4.45
N VAL A 318 7.76 -18.45 -4.62
CA VAL A 318 7.08 -19.74 -4.45
C VAL A 318 6.34 -20.07 -5.74
N ALA A 319 6.53 -21.29 -6.22
CA ALA A 319 5.81 -21.83 -7.37
C ALA A 319 5.05 -23.08 -6.95
N VAL A 320 3.77 -23.17 -7.31
CA VAL A 320 2.93 -24.36 -7.10
C VAL A 320 2.36 -24.79 -8.45
N SER A 321 2.52 -26.08 -8.78
CA SER A 321 2.03 -26.62 -10.05
C SER A 321 0.50 -26.61 -10.10
N ASN A 322 -0.06 -26.15 -11.22
CA ASN A 322 -1.52 -26.15 -11.44
C ASN A 322 -2.08 -27.47 -11.99
N ASN A 323 -1.23 -28.49 -12.18
CA ASN A 323 -1.64 -29.82 -12.66
C ASN A 323 -2.27 -30.70 -11.57
N TYR A 324 -2.29 -30.21 -10.32
CA TYR A 324 -2.84 -30.92 -9.17
C TYR A 324 -4.19 -30.34 -8.74
N SER A 325 -4.99 -31.13 -8.02
CA SER A 325 -6.27 -30.66 -7.47
C SER A 325 -6.08 -29.51 -6.48
N ASP A 326 -7.11 -28.70 -6.27
CA ASP A 326 -7.05 -27.53 -5.40
C ASP A 326 -6.65 -27.88 -3.96
N GLU A 327 -7.07 -29.04 -3.45
CA GLU A 327 -6.68 -29.51 -2.12
C GLU A 327 -5.18 -29.79 -2.03
N VAL A 328 -4.60 -30.42 -3.07
CA VAL A 328 -3.17 -30.73 -3.14
C VAL A 328 -2.36 -29.44 -3.29
N ARG A 329 -2.82 -28.51 -4.13
CA ARG A 329 -2.20 -27.19 -4.31
C ARG A 329 -2.19 -26.41 -3.01
N ARG A 330 -3.31 -26.38 -2.28
CA ARG A 330 -3.43 -25.68 -1.00
C ARG A 330 -2.52 -26.28 0.05
N PHE A 331 -2.46 -27.60 0.16
CA PHE A 331 -1.55 -28.29 1.08
C PHE A 331 -0.09 -28.02 0.72
N THR A 332 0.27 -28.10 -0.56
CA THR A 332 1.63 -27.78 -1.04
C THR A 332 2.01 -26.35 -0.67
N ALA A 333 1.14 -25.37 -0.94
CA ALA A 333 1.40 -23.99 -0.59
C ALA A 333 1.57 -23.79 0.93
N ALA A 334 0.79 -24.49 1.77
CA ALA A 334 0.95 -24.46 3.22
C ALA A 334 2.23 -25.14 3.70
N HIS A 335 2.69 -26.18 3.00
CA HIS A 335 3.96 -26.84 3.23
C HIS A 335 5.14 -25.91 2.92
N GLU A 336 5.12 -25.23 1.76
CA GLU A 336 6.12 -24.21 1.42
C GLU A 336 6.12 -23.07 2.45
N LEU A 337 4.94 -22.72 2.99
CA LEU A 337 4.83 -21.70 4.04
C LEU A 337 5.53 -22.15 5.32
N GLY A 338 5.46 -23.45 5.63
CA GLY A 338 6.25 -24.09 6.68
C GLY A 338 7.74 -23.89 6.45
N HIS A 339 8.25 -24.14 5.25
CA HIS A 339 9.65 -23.87 4.92
C HIS A 339 10.04 -22.42 5.09
N ALA A 340 9.22 -21.48 4.62
CA ALA A 340 9.50 -20.05 4.74
C ALA A 340 9.64 -19.60 6.19
N ILE A 341 8.91 -20.22 7.12
CA ILE A 341 8.91 -19.82 8.54
C ILE A 341 9.97 -20.61 9.32
N LEU A 342 10.01 -21.93 9.17
CA LEU A 342 10.79 -22.83 10.03
C LEU A 342 12.21 -23.08 9.53
N HIS A 343 12.48 -22.91 8.23
CA HIS A 343 13.71 -23.42 7.61
C HIS A 343 14.50 -22.33 6.89
N SER A 344 15.82 -22.44 6.87
CA SER A 344 16.72 -21.45 6.25
C SER A 344 17.41 -21.94 4.98
N GLN A 345 17.06 -23.12 4.45
CA GLN A 345 17.67 -23.62 3.22
C GLN A 345 17.27 -22.76 2.02
N PRO A 346 18.21 -22.45 1.10
CA PRO A 346 17.98 -21.47 0.06
C PRO A 346 16.93 -21.91 -0.96
N ILE A 347 16.98 -23.16 -1.45
CA ILE A 347 16.01 -23.69 -2.40
C ILE A 347 15.55 -25.07 -1.90
N LEU A 348 14.25 -25.28 -1.87
CA LEU A 348 13.60 -26.52 -1.45
C LEU A 348 12.54 -26.92 -2.48
N HIS A 349 12.38 -28.22 -2.68
CA HIS A 349 11.56 -28.80 -3.75
C HIS A 349 10.75 -29.95 -3.17
N ARG A 350 9.46 -30.00 -3.51
CA ARG A 350 8.59 -31.13 -3.20
C ARG A 350 8.73 -32.22 -4.27
N ASP A 351 9.11 -33.43 -3.84
CA ASP A 351 9.34 -34.66 -4.64
C ASP A 351 10.63 -34.72 -5.50
N ILE A 352 11.81 -34.74 -4.85
CA ILE A 352 13.06 -35.21 -5.50
C ILE A 352 13.39 -36.63 -5.00
N PRO A 353 13.32 -37.67 -5.85
CA PRO A 353 13.96 -38.95 -5.57
C PRO A 353 15.47 -38.73 -5.40
N CYS A 354 15.96 -38.94 -4.18
CA CYS A 354 17.30 -38.57 -3.77
C CYS A 354 18.31 -39.68 -4.10
N ASP A 355 18.71 -39.78 -5.37
CA ASP A 355 19.85 -40.61 -5.79
C ASP A 355 21.16 -39.83 -5.65
N SER A 356 21.61 -39.65 -4.41
CA SER A 356 22.99 -39.31 -4.10
C SER A 356 23.32 -39.72 -2.66
N ILE A 357 24.17 -40.74 -2.57
CA ILE A 357 24.57 -41.46 -1.37
C ILE A 357 25.37 -40.51 -0.46
N GLY A 358 24.75 -40.01 0.62
CA GLY A 358 25.49 -39.33 1.70
C GLY A 358 24.70 -38.42 2.65
N ILE A 359 23.58 -37.80 2.22
CA ILE A 359 22.85 -36.78 3.00
C ILE A 359 21.41 -37.27 3.34
N ARG A 360 21.27 -38.49 3.87
CA ARG A 360 19.94 -39.11 4.07
C ARG A 360 19.20 -38.75 5.37
N LYS A 361 19.86 -38.28 6.43
CA LYS A 361 19.18 -38.04 7.73
C LYS A 361 18.60 -36.63 7.93
N SER A 362 19.13 -35.60 7.27
CA SER A 362 18.69 -34.21 7.50
C SER A 362 17.54 -33.75 6.61
N ARG A 363 17.37 -34.34 5.42
CA ARG A 363 16.30 -33.96 4.47
C ARG A 363 14.92 -34.41 4.97
N ASP A 364 14.83 -35.61 5.51
CA ASP A 364 13.55 -36.22 5.91
C ASP A 364 12.86 -35.47 7.08
N TYR A 365 13.63 -35.00 8.06
CA TYR A 365 13.05 -34.27 9.21
C TYR A 365 12.47 -32.91 8.80
N THR A 366 13.15 -32.17 7.91
CA THR A 366 12.71 -30.85 7.45
C THR A 366 11.36 -30.94 6.72
N GLU A 367 11.22 -31.91 5.82
CA GLU A 367 9.97 -32.17 5.09
C GLU A 367 8.83 -32.57 6.04
N VAL A 368 9.11 -33.43 7.03
CA VAL A 368 8.15 -33.80 8.07
C VAL A 368 7.71 -32.59 8.89
N GLU A 369 8.62 -31.65 9.18
CA GLU A 369 8.26 -30.43 9.90
C GLU A 369 7.35 -29.52 9.05
N ALA A 370 7.64 -29.38 7.76
CA ALA A 370 6.81 -28.62 6.81
C ALA A 370 5.42 -29.26 6.61
N ASP A 371 5.33 -30.59 6.50
CA ASP A 371 4.05 -31.32 6.41
C ASP A 371 3.20 -31.20 7.68
N LYS A 372 3.84 -31.28 8.85
CA LYS A 372 3.17 -31.04 10.13
C LYS A 372 2.67 -29.60 10.22
N PHE A 373 3.49 -28.64 9.82
CA PHE A 373 3.10 -27.24 9.78
C PHE A 373 1.90 -27.04 8.85
N ALA A 374 1.92 -27.59 7.63
CA ALA A 374 0.82 -27.51 6.68
C ALA A 374 -0.48 -28.09 7.26
N THR A 375 -0.37 -29.24 7.91
CA THR A 375 -1.48 -29.91 8.60
C THR A 375 -2.05 -29.00 9.69
N TYR A 376 -1.23 -28.49 10.61
CA TYR A 376 -1.71 -27.64 11.71
C TYR A 376 -2.20 -26.27 11.24
N PHE A 377 -1.62 -25.74 10.17
CA PHE A 377 -2.01 -24.48 9.57
C PHE A 377 -3.38 -24.58 8.89
N LEU A 378 -3.59 -25.59 8.04
CA LEU A 378 -4.84 -25.77 7.30
C LEU A 378 -5.95 -26.41 8.14
N MET A 379 -5.59 -27.18 9.16
CA MET A 379 -6.53 -27.93 10.00
C MET A 379 -6.29 -27.67 11.50
N PRO A 380 -6.62 -26.44 11.98
CA PRO A 380 -6.32 -26.04 13.34
C PRO A 380 -7.22 -26.80 14.33
N GLU A 381 -6.61 -27.34 15.38
CA GLU A 381 -7.28 -28.20 16.39
C GLU A 381 -8.62 -27.60 16.86
N ARG A 382 -8.61 -26.36 17.34
CA ARG A 382 -9.81 -25.70 17.89
C ARG A 382 -10.94 -25.59 16.88
N ILE A 383 -10.62 -25.35 15.61
CA ILE A 383 -11.64 -25.19 14.56
C ILE A 383 -12.19 -26.56 14.17
N ILE A 384 -11.34 -27.58 14.06
CA ILE A 384 -11.81 -28.95 13.82
C ILE A 384 -12.74 -29.40 14.93
N LEU A 385 -12.37 -29.22 16.20
CA LEU A 385 -13.21 -29.61 17.34
C LEU A 385 -14.58 -28.92 17.29
N ARG A 386 -14.60 -27.62 16.98
CA ARG A 386 -15.83 -26.83 16.83
C ARG A 386 -16.72 -27.38 15.71
N GLU A 387 -16.17 -27.57 14.52
CA GLU A 387 -16.94 -28.04 13.36
C GLU A 387 -17.36 -29.49 13.49
N PHE A 388 -16.51 -30.35 14.05
CA PHE A 388 -16.81 -31.74 14.32
C PHE A 388 -17.98 -31.87 15.29
N HIS A 389 -17.94 -31.13 16.41
CA HIS A 389 -19.04 -31.10 17.37
C HIS A 389 -20.31 -30.51 16.74
N ARG A 390 -20.21 -29.46 15.92
CA ARG A 390 -21.36 -28.87 15.22
C ARG A 390 -22.05 -29.87 14.30
N ILE A 391 -21.28 -30.70 13.58
CA ILE A 391 -21.80 -31.66 12.61
C ILE A 391 -22.33 -32.92 13.31
N TYR A 392 -21.53 -33.53 14.18
CA TYR A 392 -21.82 -34.85 14.76
C TYR A 392 -22.49 -34.79 16.13
N SER A 393 -22.60 -33.60 16.73
CA SER A 393 -23.17 -33.39 18.08
C SER A 393 -22.51 -34.24 19.17
N VAL A 394 -21.25 -34.62 18.96
CA VAL A 394 -20.44 -35.39 19.92
C VAL A 394 -19.03 -34.82 19.98
N PRO A 395 -18.38 -34.82 21.16
CA PRO A 395 -16.99 -34.41 21.28
C PRO A 395 -16.02 -35.45 20.70
N GLN A 396 -16.45 -36.72 20.65
CA GLN A 396 -15.71 -37.85 20.09
C GLN A 396 -16.71 -38.84 19.51
N PHE A 397 -16.47 -39.34 18.31
CA PHE A 397 -17.30 -40.34 17.67
C PHE A 397 -16.84 -41.73 18.07
N GLN A 398 -17.65 -42.43 18.86
CA GLN A 398 -17.42 -43.81 19.29
C GLN A 398 -18.42 -44.73 18.60
N LEU A 399 -17.95 -45.67 17.78
CA LEU A 399 -18.86 -46.52 17.01
C LEU A 399 -19.81 -47.33 17.91
N ASN A 400 -21.08 -46.96 17.94
CA ASN A 400 -22.16 -47.61 18.67
C ASN A 400 -23.46 -47.59 17.83
N GLU A 401 -24.48 -48.34 18.24
CA GLU A 401 -25.73 -48.46 17.46
C GLU A 401 -26.46 -47.14 17.26
N ASP A 402 -26.48 -46.24 18.26
CA ASP A 402 -27.13 -44.93 18.15
C ASP A 402 -26.45 -44.03 17.10
N LEU A 403 -25.12 -43.92 17.17
CA LEU A 403 -24.35 -43.11 16.22
C LEU A 403 -24.28 -43.73 14.83
N ALA A 404 -24.35 -45.07 14.73
CA ALA A 404 -24.45 -45.78 13.45
C ALA A 404 -25.80 -45.52 12.77
N PHE A 405 -26.89 -45.56 13.53
CA PHE A 405 -28.24 -45.33 13.02
C PHE A 405 -28.38 -43.94 12.39
N LYS A 406 -27.68 -42.94 12.94
CA LYS A 406 -27.62 -41.57 12.40
C LYS A 406 -26.99 -41.47 11.00
N PHE A 407 -26.34 -42.52 10.49
CA PHE A 407 -25.90 -42.62 9.09
C PHE A 407 -26.98 -43.22 8.16
N GLY A 408 -28.23 -42.75 8.27
CA GLY A 408 -29.32 -43.21 7.40
C GLY A 408 -29.81 -44.62 7.73
N GLY A 409 -29.97 -44.93 9.02
CA GLY A 409 -30.55 -46.18 9.51
C GLY A 409 -29.59 -47.38 9.56
N ARG A 410 -28.28 -47.16 9.47
CA ARG A 410 -27.28 -48.23 9.46
C ARG A 410 -27.04 -48.83 10.84
N SER A 411 -26.71 -50.12 10.89
CA SER A 411 -26.23 -50.78 12.13
C SER A 411 -24.72 -50.63 12.30
N THR A 412 -24.20 -50.96 13.49
CA THR A 412 -22.74 -51.03 13.68
C THR A 412 -22.09 -52.08 12.77
N ILE A 413 -22.79 -53.18 12.46
CA ILE A 413 -22.31 -54.24 11.57
C ILE A 413 -22.14 -53.71 10.14
N ASP A 414 -23.10 -52.91 9.66
CA ASP A 414 -23.02 -52.28 8.34
C ASP A 414 -21.81 -51.35 8.24
N LEU A 415 -21.63 -50.48 9.24
CA LEU A 415 -20.49 -49.57 9.28
C LEU A 415 -19.15 -50.30 9.45
N ARG A 416 -19.07 -51.37 10.24
CA ARG A 416 -17.84 -52.19 10.35
C ARG A 416 -17.50 -52.89 9.03
N ARG A 417 -18.51 -53.35 8.28
CA ARG A 417 -18.32 -53.97 6.96
C ARG A 417 -17.83 -52.95 5.93
N GLU A 418 -18.38 -51.75 5.94
CA GLU A 418 -17.97 -50.67 5.03
C GLU A 418 -16.61 -50.07 5.40
N CYS A 419 -16.41 -49.76 6.68
CA CYS A 419 -15.28 -48.96 7.15
C CYS A 419 -14.06 -49.78 7.57
N LYS A 420 -14.15 -51.11 7.71
CA LYS A 420 -13.07 -52.09 8.01
C LYS A 420 -12.20 -51.82 9.25
N ASP A 421 -11.59 -50.64 9.35
CA ASP A 421 -10.70 -50.18 10.41
C ASP A 421 -11.04 -48.74 10.85
N ARG A 422 -10.26 -48.23 11.83
CA ARG A 422 -10.37 -46.85 12.31
C ARG A 422 -10.22 -45.83 11.18
N ARG A 423 -9.32 -46.09 10.23
CA ARG A 423 -9.03 -45.18 9.12
C ARG A 423 -10.18 -45.07 8.12
N GLY A 424 -10.85 -46.18 7.80
CA GLY A 424 -12.03 -46.15 6.96
C GLY A 424 -13.19 -45.40 7.62
N LEU A 425 -13.35 -45.53 8.95
CA LEU A 425 -14.34 -44.74 9.68
C LEU A 425 -13.99 -43.24 9.67
N SER A 426 -12.71 -42.88 9.87
CA SER A 426 -12.22 -41.51 9.78
C SER A 426 -12.45 -40.91 8.38
N ARG A 427 -12.22 -41.68 7.30
CA ARG A 427 -12.52 -41.24 5.91
C ARG A 427 -14.00 -41.00 5.71
N LYS A 428 -14.85 -41.90 6.23
CA LYS A 428 -16.31 -41.76 6.16
C LYS A 428 -16.76 -40.48 6.87
N LEU A 429 -16.25 -40.19 8.07
CA LEU A 429 -16.53 -38.96 8.80
C LEU A 429 -15.95 -37.69 8.13
N ALA A 430 -14.79 -37.79 7.49
CA ALA A 430 -14.19 -36.66 6.78
C ALA A 430 -14.98 -36.25 5.52
N SER A 431 -15.60 -37.23 4.86
CA SER A 431 -16.28 -37.09 3.56
C SER A 431 -17.81 -37.06 3.63
N ALA A 432 -18.41 -37.33 4.79
CA ALA A 432 -19.86 -37.33 4.94
C ALA A 432 -20.45 -35.95 4.67
N GLU A 433 -21.62 -35.93 4.03
CA GLU A 433 -22.41 -34.72 3.74
C GLU A 433 -23.84 -34.82 4.30
N LEU A 434 -24.17 -35.96 4.91
CA LEU A 434 -25.45 -36.27 5.53
C LEU A 434 -25.21 -37.04 6.82
N TYR A 435 -25.80 -36.56 7.91
CA TYR A 435 -25.76 -37.19 9.23
C TYR A 435 -26.98 -36.75 10.03
N ASN A 436 -27.69 -37.70 10.63
CA ASN A 436 -28.91 -37.45 11.41
C ASN A 436 -29.93 -36.57 10.65
N ASP A 437 -30.21 -36.94 9.40
CA ASP A 437 -31.12 -36.24 8.47
C ASP A 437 -30.78 -34.77 8.16
N ASN A 438 -29.58 -34.31 8.53
CA ASN A 438 -29.10 -32.96 8.23
C ASN A 438 -28.02 -33.00 7.15
N TYR A 439 -28.21 -32.19 6.10
CA TYR A 439 -27.20 -31.97 5.07
C TYR A 439 -26.20 -30.90 5.49
N PHE A 440 -24.92 -31.13 5.26
CA PHE A 440 -23.85 -30.19 5.56
C PHE A 440 -22.67 -30.35 4.60
N THR A 441 -21.83 -29.32 4.49
CA THR A 441 -20.55 -29.42 3.78
C THR A 441 -19.60 -30.31 4.56
N SER A 442 -19.06 -31.36 3.92
CA SER A 442 -18.11 -32.28 4.57
C SER A 442 -16.90 -31.56 5.18
N LEU A 443 -16.31 -32.14 6.21
CA LEU A 443 -15.12 -31.56 6.85
C LEU A 443 -13.97 -31.38 5.85
N SER A 444 -13.74 -32.35 4.96
CA SER A 444 -12.68 -32.23 3.94
C SER A 444 -12.92 -31.04 3.00
N LYS A 445 -14.16 -30.82 2.56
CA LYS A 445 -14.54 -29.69 1.69
C LYS A 445 -14.48 -28.36 2.43
N LEU A 446 -14.96 -28.31 3.67
CA LEU A 446 -14.96 -27.11 4.50
C LEU A 446 -13.54 -26.57 4.75
N PHE A 447 -12.60 -27.47 5.02
CA PHE A 447 -11.19 -27.13 5.23
C PHE A 447 -10.38 -27.13 3.92
N GLY A 448 -10.99 -27.48 2.78
CA GLY A 448 -10.33 -27.54 1.46
C GLY A 448 -9.07 -28.40 1.44
N VAL A 449 -9.14 -29.58 2.05
CA VAL A 449 -8.06 -30.58 2.13
C VAL A 449 -8.56 -31.93 1.63
N SER A 450 -7.63 -32.85 1.32
CA SER A 450 -8.02 -34.19 0.90
C SER A 450 -8.75 -34.94 2.03
N ILE A 451 -9.62 -35.88 1.65
CA ILE A 451 -10.32 -36.76 2.61
C ILE A 451 -9.32 -37.51 3.48
N GLU A 452 -8.20 -37.94 2.90
CA GLU A 452 -7.13 -38.64 3.62
C GLU A 452 -6.48 -37.74 4.67
N ALA A 453 -6.12 -36.50 4.32
CA ALA A 453 -5.48 -35.57 5.24
C ALA A 453 -6.40 -35.24 6.43
N MET A 454 -7.68 -35.00 6.16
CA MET A 454 -8.67 -34.79 7.22
C MET A 454 -8.84 -36.04 8.10
N ALA A 455 -8.92 -37.24 7.50
CA ALA A 455 -9.02 -38.48 8.26
C ALA A 455 -7.83 -38.72 9.20
N ILE A 456 -6.60 -38.46 8.74
CA ILE A 456 -5.39 -38.49 9.58
C ILE A 456 -5.55 -37.53 10.75
N ARG A 457 -5.96 -36.29 10.47
CA ARG A 457 -6.08 -35.25 11.50
C ARG A 457 -7.14 -35.56 12.56
N LEU A 458 -8.27 -36.15 12.17
CA LEU A 458 -9.29 -36.61 13.12
C LEU A 458 -8.74 -37.70 14.07
N GLU A 459 -7.84 -38.55 13.60
CA GLU A 459 -7.20 -39.58 14.42
C GLU A 459 -6.14 -39.01 15.37
N GLU A 460 -5.32 -38.07 14.89
CA GLU A 460 -4.33 -37.36 15.71
C GLU A 460 -4.99 -36.64 16.89
N LEU A 461 -6.17 -36.05 16.65
CA LEU A 461 -6.97 -35.37 17.66
C LEU A 461 -7.82 -36.33 18.51
N ASN A 462 -7.70 -37.64 18.29
CA ASN A 462 -8.46 -38.68 18.99
C ASN A 462 -9.99 -38.51 18.90
N LEU A 463 -10.51 -38.01 17.78
CA LEU A 463 -11.95 -37.78 17.58
C LEU A 463 -12.72 -39.01 17.12
N VAL A 464 -12.03 -40.07 16.73
CA VAL A 464 -12.62 -41.30 16.20
C VAL A 464 -12.12 -42.50 16.99
N LEU A 465 -13.06 -43.23 17.61
CA LEU A 465 -12.86 -44.54 18.22
C LEU A 465 -13.70 -45.59 17.49
N TYR A 466 -13.05 -46.66 17.05
CA TYR A 466 -13.61 -47.70 16.19
C TYR A 466 -13.88 -49.01 16.94
#